data_AF-A0A519XRB8-F1
#
_entry.id   AF-A0A519XRB8-F1
#
_cell.length_a   1.000
_cell.length_b   1.000
_cell.length_c   1.000
_cell.angle_alpha   90.00
_cell.angle_beta   90.00
_cell.angle_gamma   90.00
#
_symmetry.space_group_name_H-M   'P 1'
#
loop_
_entity.id
_entity.type
_entity.pdbx_description
1 polymer ?
#
loop_
_entity_poly.entity_id
_entity_poly.type
_entity_poly.pdbx_seq_one_letter_code
_entity_poly.pdbx_strand_id
1 'polypeptide(L)'
;PGYTQRGGSVFSTWYNGGLRTTTYFHNMIGLLTEITGSPTPSEIPLVPARLLPNGDSPNPVLPQKWFFKNSIDYSVSLNYAVLNYAQRYYDELLFNIYKMGKNSIDRGSKDTWSFSPKKIDAINAAAQADKSVLSSAGRGGMAVKYLDTVMKNLANRDARGYILSADQPDFTTAIRFLNALIRTGVGVQKATSSFTVAGKNYPAGSYIVKTDQAFRPHVLDMFEPQDHPNDFKYEGGPPVAPYDAAGWTLAYLMNVKFDRILDNFDGPFEKVPYGELLKATPKPLPSGSGYVLSAAANESFLAVNELLKGGSEVYRNTADGSFYVPASTKAKSILDKAEHGFGMRIVAGSKPAKAVKIAPSRIAIWDTYGGSMDSGWIRFIMEQYHFDATVIYPPDIDKGSLKDKYDVIVFVDGSIPA
;
A
#
# COMPACT_ATOMS: atom_id res chain seq x y z
N PRO A 1 -28.89 19.65 -5.79
CA PRO A 1 -29.38 18.91 -6.97
C PRO A 1 -28.20 18.32 -7.73
N GLY A 2 -28.35 17.13 -8.32
CA GLY A 2 -27.33 16.49 -9.15
C GLY A 2 -26.25 15.70 -8.42
N TYR A 3 -26.33 15.56 -7.09
CA TYR A 3 -25.41 14.69 -6.36
C TYR A 3 -25.87 13.22 -6.42
N THR A 4 -24.91 12.30 -6.24
CA THR A 4 -25.19 10.87 -6.13
C THR A 4 -24.58 10.27 -4.86
N GLN A 5 -25.12 9.15 -4.38
CA GLN A 5 -24.67 8.43 -3.19
C GLN A 5 -24.77 6.92 -3.38
N ARG A 6 -24.11 6.15 -2.52
CA ARG A 6 -24.20 4.67 -2.44
C ARG A 6 -23.98 4.01 -3.81
N GLY A 7 -25.01 3.38 -4.37
CA GLY A 7 -24.95 2.58 -5.60
C GLY A 7 -24.90 3.41 -6.88
N GLY A 8 -25.05 4.73 -6.79
CA GLY A 8 -24.88 5.62 -7.95
C GLY A 8 -23.44 5.88 -8.35
N SER A 9 -22.47 5.34 -7.60
CA SER A 9 -21.05 5.33 -7.92
C SER A 9 -20.55 3.93 -8.24
N VAL A 10 -19.51 3.83 -9.06
CA VAL A 10 -18.90 2.57 -9.52
C VAL A 10 -17.80 2.05 -8.59
N PHE A 11 -17.43 2.79 -7.54
CA PHE A 11 -16.39 2.38 -6.61
C PHE A 11 -16.93 1.34 -5.62
N SER A 12 -16.37 0.12 -5.63
CA SER A 12 -16.66 -0.89 -4.59
C SER A 12 -16.11 -0.51 -3.22
N THR A 13 -15.19 0.46 -3.16
CA THR A 13 -14.47 0.91 -1.96
C THR A 13 -13.69 -0.20 -1.23
N TRP A 14 -13.43 -1.31 -1.92
CA TRP A 14 -12.59 -2.41 -1.42
C TRP A 14 -11.14 -1.97 -1.14
N TYR A 15 -10.68 -0.96 -1.87
CA TYR A 15 -9.34 -0.41 -1.78
C TYR A 15 -9.16 0.60 -0.64
N ASN A 16 -8.13 0.39 0.20
CA ASN A 16 -7.81 1.20 1.38
C ASN A 16 -6.72 2.30 1.18
N GLY A 17 -6.25 2.54 -0.04
CA GLY A 17 -5.12 3.46 -0.26
C GLY A 17 -5.50 4.88 -0.68
N GLY A 18 -6.80 5.24 -0.69
CA GLY A 18 -7.24 6.61 -0.89
C GLY A 18 -7.46 7.33 0.44
N LEU A 19 -7.27 8.66 0.48
CA LEU A 19 -7.46 9.45 1.71
C LEU A 19 -8.83 9.23 2.38
N ARG A 20 -9.90 9.09 1.58
CA ARG A 20 -11.23 8.74 2.09
C ARG A 20 -11.22 7.33 2.70
N THR A 21 -10.78 6.32 1.95
CA THR A 21 -10.97 4.92 2.35
C THR A 21 -10.05 4.52 3.50
N THR A 22 -8.85 5.11 3.60
CA THR A 22 -7.97 4.96 4.77
C THR A 22 -8.71 5.24 6.06
N THR A 23 -9.53 6.30 6.14
CA THR A 23 -10.25 6.64 7.37
C THR A 23 -11.25 5.55 7.83
N TYR A 24 -11.79 4.74 6.92
CA TYR A 24 -12.71 3.64 7.27
C TYR A 24 -12.05 2.60 8.17
N PHE A 25 -10.73 2.47 8.08
CA PHE A 25 -9.94 1.54 8.87
C PHE A 25 -9.35 2.18 10.14
N HIS A 26 -9.61 3.47 10.36
CA HIS A 26 -9.08 4.27 11.47
C HIS A 26 -10.17 4.70 12.48
N ASN A 27 -11.33 4.03 12.48
CA ASN A 27 -12.49 4.42 13.30
C ASN A 27 -12.90 5.89 13.06
N MET A 28 -12.77 6.35 11.82
CA MET A 28 -13.07 7.70 11.38
C MET A 28 -14.12 7.64 10.27
N ILE A 29 -14.77 8.77 10.01
CA ILE A 29 -15.75 8.90 8.93
C ILE A 29 -15.06 9.51 7.71
N GLY A 30 -14.98 8.73 6.63
CA GLY A 30 -14.46 9.18 5.35
C GLY A 30 -15.56 9.63 4.41
N LEU A 31 -15.52 10.90 4.01
CA LEU A 31 -16.44 11.47 3.02
C LEU A 31 -15.65 11.90 1.79
N LEU A 32 -16.11 11.51 0.60
CA LEU A 32 -15.65 12.08 -0.66
C LEU A 32 -16.82 12.77 -1.32
N THR A 33 -16.65 14.06 -1.52
CA THR A 33 -17.57 14.90 -2.27
C THR A 33 -16.97 15.12 -3.65
N GLU A 34 -17.57 14.51 -4.66
CA GLU A 34 -17.19 14.74 -6.05
C GLU A 34 -18.30 15.52 -6.75
N ILE A 35 -17.93 16.56 -7.48
CA ILE A 35 -18.86 17.44 -8.16
C ILE A 35 -18.31 17.72 -9.55
N THR A 36 -19.15 17.56 -10.57
CA THR A 36 -18.82 17.98 -11.93
C THR A 36 -18.37 19.45 -11.95
N GLY A 37 -17.39 19.77 -12.79
CA GLY A 37 -16.87 21.12 -12.90
C GLY A 37 -15.64 21.19 -13.78
N SER A 38 -15.41 22.35 -14.37
CA SER A 38 -14.22 22.69 -15.13
C SER A 38 -13.89 24.16 -14.86
N PRO A 39 -12.60 24.57 -14.88
CA PRO A 39 -12.23 25.99 -14.87
C PRO A 39 -12.88 26.78 -16.01
N THR A 40 -13.15 26.11 -17.13
CA THR A 40 -13.97 26.64 -18.22
C THR A 40 -15.44 26.30 -18.00
N PRO A 41 -16.38 27.24 -18.21
CA PRO A 41 -17.80 26.93 -18.18
C PRO A 41 -18.14 25.76 -19.10
N SER A 42 -18.95 24.83 -18.60
CA SER A 42 -19.34 23.59 -19.29
C SER A 42 -20.86 23.44 -19.28
N GLU A 43 -21.40 22.47 -20.02
CA GLU A 43 -22.83 22.16 -20.02
C GLU A 43 -23.07 20.87 -19.22
N ILE A 44 -24.09 20.86 -18.36
CA ILE A 44 -24.64 19.61 -17.83
C ILE A 44 -25.45 18.97 -18.97
N PRO A 45 -25.06 17.78 -19.46
CA PRO A 45 -25.74 17.15 -20.57
C PRO A 45 -27.09 16.56 -20.15
N LEU A 46 -28.01 16.45 -21.10
CA LEU A 46 -29.23 15.67 -20.93
C LEU A 46 -28.90 14.18 -20.87
N VAL A 47 -29.11 13.59 -19.70
CA VAL A 47 -29.05 12.14 -19.47
C VAL A 47 -30.41 11.68 -18.96
N PRO A 48 -31.35 11.29 -19.84
CA PRO A 48 -32.72 10.99 -19.45
C PRO A 48 -32.83 9.94 -18.34
N ALA A 49 -31.95 8.94 -18.35
CA ALA A 49 -31.88 7.89 -17.33
C ALA A 49 -31.57 8.40 -15.91
N ARG A 50 -31.07 9.63 -15.76
CA ARG A 50 -30.77 10.27 -14.47
C ARG A 50 -31.83 11.28 -14.01
N LEU A 51 -32.89 11.52 -14.79
CA LEU A 51 -33.89 12.53 -14.45
C LEU A 51 -34.92 12.05 -13.42
N LEU A 52 -35.13 10.74 -13.30
CA LEU A 52 -36.04 10.18 -12.30
C LEU A 52 -35.34 10.09 -10.94
N PRO A 53 -35.85 10.76 -9.89
CA PRO A 53 -35.27 10.67 -8.56
C PRO A 53 -35.30 9.23 -8.01
N ASN A 54 -34.25 8.83 -7.30
CA ASN A 54 -34.18 7.55 -6.62
C ASN A 54 -33.33 7.64 -5.33
N GLY A 55 -33.14 6.50 -4.65
CA GLY A 55 -32.35 6.45 -3.41
C GLY A 55 -30.89 6.90 -3.56
N ASP A 56 -30.32 6.79 -4.77
CA ASP A 56 -28.94 7.18 -5.07
C ASP A 56 -28.84 8.60 -5.62
N SER A 57 -29.91 9.18 -6.17
CA SER A 57 -29.98 10.58 -6.62
C SER A 57 -31.38 11.16 -6.34
N PRO A 58 -31.63 11.66 -5.12
CA PRO A 58 -32.97 12.08 -4.70
C PRO A 58 -33.40 13.42 -5.29
N ASN A 59 -32.47 14.22 -5.82
CA ASN A 59 -32.77 15.50 -6.45
C ASN A 59 -31.88 15.68 -7.68
N PRO A 60 -32.24 15.10 -8.85
CA PRO A 60 -31.46 15.21 -10.08
C PRO A 60 -31.29 16.65 -10.59
N VAL A 61 -30.21 16.91 -11.33
CA VAL A 61 -29.95 18.20 -11.97
C VAL A 61 -30.48 18.18 -13.41
N LEU A 62 -31.17 19.25 -13.83
CA LEU A 62 -31.61 19.43 -15.21
C LEU A 62 -30.46 19.94 -16.10
N PRO A 63 -30.50 19.69 -17.41
CA PRO A 63 -29.50 20.21 -18.35
C PRO A 63 -29.43 21.74 -18.28
N GLN A 64 -28.23 22.26 -18.09
CA GLN A 64 -27.99 23.70 -17.95
C GLN A 64 -26.49 24.01 -18.06
N LYS A 65 -26.19 25.28 -18.33
CA LYS A 65 -24.82 25.79 -18.23
C LYS A 65 -24.32 25.72 -16.79
N TRP A 66 -23.12 25.20 -16.61
CA TRP A 66 -22.45 24.99 -15.34
C TRP A 66 -21.16 25.80 -15.28
N PHE A 67 -21.11 26.73 -14.33
CA PHE A 67 -19.92 27.54 -14.07
C PHE A 67 -19.11 26.92 -12.95
N PHE A 68 -17.79 27.12 -12.95
CA PHE A 68 -16.92 26.59 -11.89
C PHE A 68 -17.37 27.00 -10.49
N LYS A 69 -17.90 28.24 -10.35
CA LYS A 69 -18.47 28.74 -9.09
C LYS A 69 -19.59 27.85 -8.54
N ASN A 70 -20.43 27.25 -9.40
CA ASN A 70 -21.50 26.35 -8.95
C ASN A 70 -20.92 25.15 -8.19
N SER A 71 -19.85 24.54 -8.71
CA SER A 71 -19.16 23.43 -8.03
C SER A 71 -18.54 23.85 -6.71
N ILE A 72 -17.93 25.03 -6.65
CA ILE A 72 -17.33 25.58 -5.42
C ILE A 72 -18.39 25.85 -4.35
N ASP A 73 -19.46 26.57 -4.70
CA ASP A 73 -20.55 26.90 -3.76
C ASP A 73 -21.19 25.63 -3.19
N TYR A 74 -21.38 24.61 -4.03
CA TYR A 74 -21.94 23.33 -3.60
C TYR A 74 -20.97 22.58 -2.67
N SER A 75 -19.69 22.50 -3.02
CA SER A 75 -18.65 21.91 -2.17
C SER A 75 -18.56 22.60 -0.80
N VAL A 76 -18.56 23.93 -0.76
CA VAL A 76 -18.52 24.70 0.48
C VAL A 76 -19.76 24.41 1.33
N SER A 77 -20.94 24.40 0.72
CA SER A 77 -22.20 24.08 1.41
C SER A 77 -22.20 22.68 2.01
N LEU A 78 -21.69 21.68 1.29
CA LEU A 78 -21.55 20.30 1.78
C LEU A 78 -20.59 20.22 2.97
N ASN A 79 -19.43 20.92 2.91
CA ASN A 79 -18.48 20.96 4.01
C ASN A 79 -19.09 21.59 5.28
N TYR A 80 -19.78 22.72 5.14
CA TYR A 80 -20.46 23.35 6.28
C TYR A 80 -21.58 22.48 6.84
N ALA A 81 -22.28 21.69 6.02
CA ALA A 81 -23.29 20.75 6.52
C ALA A 81 -22.65 19.69 7.45
N VAL A 82 -21.50 19.14 7.08
CA VAL A 82 -20.74 18.17 7.90
C VAL A 82 -20.25 18.84 9.19
N LEU A 83 -19.68 20.04 9.11
CA LEU A 83 -19.19 20.76 10.29
C LEU A 83 -20.33 21.14 11.25
N ASN A 84 -21.48 21.58 10.73
CA ASN A 84 -22.66 21.87 11.54
C ASN A 84 -23.19 20.62 12.25
N TYR A 85 -23.20 19.46 11.57
CA TYR A 85 -23.54 18.20 12.20
C TYR A 85 -22.54 17.86 13.31
N ALA A 86 -21.24 17.96 13.02
CA ALA A 86 -20.19 17.68 14.00
C ALA A 86 -20.28 18.57 15.24
N GLN A 87 -20.58 19.86 15.07
CA GLN A 87 -20.78 20.80 16.17
C GLN A 87 -22.00 20.42 17.04
N ARG A 88 -23.12 20.04 16.42
CA ARG A 88 -24.38 19.74 17.12
C ARG A 88 -24.34 18.43 17.90
N TYR A 89 -23.57 17.44 17.42
CA TYR A 89 -23.49 16.08 17.97
C TYR A 89 -22.07 15.72 18.42
N TYR A 90 -21.29 16.71 18.87
CA TYR A 90 -19.86 16.55 19.12
C TYR A 90 -19.56 15.47 20.18
N ASP A 91 -20.37 15.43 21.25
CA ASP A 91 -20.24 14.51 22.36
C ASP A 91 -20.50 13.05 21.92
N GLU A 92 -21.58 12.83 21.18
CA GLU A 92 -21.92 11.53 20.61
C GLU A 92 -20.87 11.07 19.59
N LEU A 93 -20.40 11.96 18.72
CA LEU A 93 -19.37 11.64 17.73
C LEU A 93 -18.05 11.24 18.40
N LEU A 94 -17.57 12.03 19.36
CA LEU A 94 -16.33 11.73 20.08
C LEU A 94 -16.44 10.43 20.87
N PHE A 95 -17.56 10.21 21.56
CA PHE A 95 -17.78 8.97 22.30
C PHE A 95 -17.85 7.74 21.38
N ASN A 96 -18.51 7.86 20.22
CA ASN A 96 -18.57 6.77 19.24
C ASN A 96 -17.19 6.47 18.63
N ILE A 97 -16.36 7.47 18.34
CA ILE A 97 -14.97 7.28 17.89
C ILE A 97 -14.16 6.54 18.95
N TYR A 98 -14.27 6.96 20.22
CA TYR A 98 -13.64 6.26 21.35
C TYR A 98 -14.10 4.80 21.43
N LYS A 99 -15.42 4.56 21.38
CA LYS A 99 -16.02 3.23 21.48
C LYS A 99 -15.57 2.32 20.33
N MET A 100 -15.52 2.83 19.10
CA MET A 100 -15.01 2.09 17.94
C MET A 100 -13.54 1.70 18.14
N GLY A 101 -12.69 2.63 18.60
CA GLY A 101 -11.30 2.35 18.94
C GLY A 101 -11.14 1.30 20.05
N LYS A 102 -11.91 1.43 21.13
CA LYS A 102 -11.92 0.47 22.25
C LYS A 102 -12.35 -0.94 21.79
N ASN A 103 -13.39 -1.03 20.97
CA ASN A 103 -13.84 -2.29 20.40
C ASN A 103 -12.77 -2.94 19.51
N SER A 104 -12.00 -2.14 18.76
CA SER A 104 -10.87 -2.64 17.96
C SER A 104 -9.75 -3.20 18.83
N ILE A 105 -9.40 -2.51 19.93
CA ILE A 105 -8.45 -3.02 20.93
C ILE A 105 -8.96 -4.35 21.53
N ASP A 106 -10.22 -4.40 21.95
CA ASP A 106 -10.83 -5.59 22.57
C ASP A 106 -10.92 -6.78 21.62
N ARG A 107 -11.07 -6.55 20.31
CA ARG A 107 -10.98 -7.60 19.28
C ARG A 107 -9.56 -8.06 19.06
N GLY A 108 -8.58 -7.15 19.14
CA GLY A 108 -7.17 -7.50 19.00
C GLY A 108 -6.59 -8.22 20.22
N SER A 109 -7.26 -8.16 21.37
CA SER A 109 -6.83 -8.77 22.63
C SER A 109 -7.41 -10.17 22.88
N LYS A 110 -8.25 -10.70 21.98
CA LYS A 110 -8.86 -12.03 22.06
C LYS A 110 -9.09 -12.65 20.68
N ASP A 111 -9.45 -13.91 20.65
CA ASP A 111 -9.79 -14.59 19.40
C ASP A 111 -11.02 -13.92 18.77
N THR A 112 -10.83 -13.48 17.52
CA THR A 112 -11.83 -12.81 16.69
C THR A 112 -11.71 -13.35 15.27
N TRP A 113 -12.81 -13.39 14.55
CA TRP A 113 -12.87 -13.91 13.18
C TRP A 113 -13.51 -12.86 12.27
N SER A 114 -12.70 -12.29 11.38
CA SER A 114 -13.20 -11.40 10.33
C SER A 114 -13.84 -12.21 9.19
N PHE A 115 -14.91 -11.69 8.60
CA PHE A 115 -15.52 -12.29 7.42
C PHE A 115 -14.69 -12.04 6.17
N SER A 116 -14.74 -12.97 5.24
CA SER A 116 -14.22 -12.83 3.88
C SER A 116 -15.10 -13.67 2.93
N PRO A 117 -15.14 -13.37 1.63
CA PRO A 117 -15.84 -14.19 0.64
C PRO A 117 -15.58 -15.70 0.78
N LYS A 118 -14.32 -16.13 0.89
CA LYS A 118 -13.98 -17.55 1.10
C LYS A 118 -14.58 -18.15 2.36
N LYS A 119 -14.67 -17.38 3.46
CA LYS A 119 -15.31 -17.84 4.70
C LYS A 119 -16.82 -17.96 4.53
N ILE A 120 -17.45 -17.03 3.78
CA ILE A 120 -18.87 -17.12 3.43
C ILE A 120 -19.15 -18.34 2.55
N ASP A 121 -18.32 -18.59 1.54
CA ASP A 121 -18.41 -19.76 0.68
C ASP A 121 -18.26 -21.07 1.48
N ALA A 122 -17.34 -21.10 2.44
CA ALA A 122 -17.18 -22.24 3.34
C ALA A 122 -18.43 -22.49 4.21
N ILE A 123 -19.10 -21.44 4.67
CA ILE A 123 -20.36 -21.55 5.43
C ILE A 123 -21.47 -22.13 4.53
N ASN A 124 -21.59 -21.60 3.31
CA ASN A 124 -22.56 -22.09 2.33
C ASN A 124 -22.31 -23.56 1.97
N ALA A 125 -21.04 -23.94 1.75
CA ALA A 125 -20.65 -25.31 1.45
C ALA A 125 -20.96 -26.27 2.63
N ALA A 126 -20.73 -25.83 3.87
CA ALA A 126 -21.07 -26.62 5.06
C ALA A 126 -22.58 -26.87 5.17
N ALA A 127 -23.41 -25.89 4.80
CA ALA A 127 -24.86 -26.04 4.77
C ALA A 127 -25.34 -26.97 3.65
N GLN A 128 -24.76 -26.84 2.45
CA GLN A 128 -25.10 -27.69 1.29
C GLN A 128 -24.72 -29.16 1.50
N ALA A 129 -23.64 -29.42 2.23
CA ALA A 129 -23.21 -30.77 2.58
C ALA A 129 -24.17 -31.47 3.56
N ASP A 130 -24.98 -30.71 4.31
CA ASP A 130 -25.98 -31.26 5.23
C ASP A 130 -27.29 -31.57 4.49
N LYS A 131 -27.51 -32.85 4.20
CA LYS A 131 -28.69 -33.36 3.49
C LYS A 131 -30.01 -33.14 4.24
N SER A 132 -29.98 -32.74 5.53
CA SER A 132 -31.19 -32.42 6.29
C SER A 132 -31.81 -31.06 5.92
N VAL A 133 -31.14 -30.25 5.08
CA VAL A 133 -31.55 -28.88 4.71
C VAL A 133 -32.58 -28.86 3.57
N LEU A 134 -32.83 -29.98 2.90
CA LEU A 134 -33.70 -30.07 1.71
C LEU A 134 -35.20 -29.77 1.96
N SER A 135 -35.66 -29.60 3.20
CA SER A 135 -37.10 -29.56 3.51
C SER A 135 -37.65 -28.26 4.12
N SER A 136 -36.88 -27.16 4.18
CA SER A 136 -37.41 -25.90 4.75
C SER A 136 -37.17 -24.70 3.84
N ALA A 137 -37.71 -24.78 2.62
CA ALA A 137 -37.89 -23.62 1.75
C ALA A 137 -39.07 -22.76 2.24
N GLY A 138 -38.88 -22.06 3.36
CA GLY A 138 -39.82 -21.09 3.91
C GLY A 138 -39.08 -19.98 4.63
N ARG A 139 -39.02 -18.79 4.02
CA ARG A 139 -38.34 -17.56 4.50
C ARG A 139 -36.92 -17.79 5.08
N GLY A 140 -36.11 -18.51 4.31
CA GLY A 140 -34.74 -18.12 3.93
C GLY A 140 -33.72 -17.88 5.03
N GLY A 141 -33.40 -18.89 5.84
CA GLY A 141 -32.26 -18.84 6.76
C GLY A 141 -31.55 -20.20 6.87
N MET A 142 -30.25 -20.19 7.16
CA MET A 142 -29.46 -21.39 7.44
C MET A 142 -29.25 -21.56 8.95
N ALA A 143 -29.01 -22.81 9.40
CA ALA A 143 -28.71 -23.07 10.81
C ALA A 143 -27.36 -22.45 11.23
N VAL A 144 -27.31 -21.79 12.39
CA VAL A 144 -26.10 -21.11 12.92
C VAL A 144 -24.90 -22.06 13.10
N LYS A 145 -25.14 -23.37 13.23
CA LYS A 145 -24.07 -24.38 13.31
C LYS A 145 -23.09 -24.33 12.13
N TYR A 146 -23.54 -23.93 10.93
CA TYR A 146 -22.66 -23.80 9.76
C TYR A 146 -21.75 -22.57 9.85
N LEU A 147 -22.27 -21.45 10.38
CA LEU A 147 -21.47 -20.28 10.74
C LEU A 147 -20.40 -20.69 11.76
N ASP A 148 -20.81 -21.38 12.82
CA ASP A 148 -19.92 -21.82 13.90
C ASP A 148 -18.82 -22.76 13.43
N THR A 149 -19.12 -23.67 12.50
CA THR A 149 -18.15 -24.62 11.94
C THR A 149 -16.95 -23.89 11.31
N VAL A 150 -17.19 -22.75 10.68
CA VAL A 150 -16.15 -21.94 10.03
C VAL A 150 -15.56 -20.91 11.01
N MET A 151 -16.42 -20.17 11.70
CA MET A 151 -16.05 -19.00 12.50
C MET A 151 -15.63 -19.30 13.93
N LYS A 152 -15.77 -20.55 14.42
CA LYS A 152 -15.19 -20.98 15.71
C LYS A 152 -13.96 -21.87 15.54
N ASN A 153 -13.56 -22.17 14.31
CA ASN A 153 -12.32 -22.89 14.05
C ASN A 153 -11.12 -21.99 14.40
N LEU A 154 -10.25 -22.47 15.31
CA LEU A 154 -9.07 -21.73 15.76
C LEU A 154 -8.07 -21.41 14.64
N ALA A 155 -8.07 -22.18 13.55
CA ALA A 155 -7.23 -21.88 12.38
C ALA A 155 -7.69 -20.63 11.61
N ASN A 156 -8.98 -20.27 11.72
CA ASN A 156 -9.61 -19.19 10.96
C ASN A 156 -9.61 -17.84 11.70
N ARG A 157 -9.06 -17.79 12.92
CA ARG A 157 -9.00 -16.56 13.72
C ARG A 157 -8.03 -15.56 13.09
N ASP A 158 -8.31 -14.29 13.33
CA ASP A 158 -7.44 -13.19 12.95
C ASP A 158 -6.13 -13.23 13.76
N ALA A 159 -5.06 -12.67 13.22
CA ALA A 159 -3.79 -12.59 13.93
C ALA A 159 -3.90 -11.71 15.20
N ARG A 160 -3.05 -12.02 16.20
CA ARG A 160 -2.81 -11.22 17.42
C ARG A 160 -1.68 -10.22 17.24
N GLY A 161 -0.85 -10.44 16.23
CA GLY A 161 0.19 -9.52 15.82
C GLY A 161 1.11 -10.13 14.77
N TYR A 162 2.03 -9.29 14.30
CA TYR A 162 3.00 -9.63 13.27
C TYR A 162 4.41 -9.31 13.78
N ILE A 163 5.36 -10.16 13.44
CA ILE A 163 6.77 -9.97 13.78
C ILE A 163 7.57 -9.81 12.49
N LEU A 164 8.29 -8.71 12.36
CA LEU A 164 9.22 -8.44 11.26
C LEU A 164 10.64 -8.63 11.79
N SER A 165 11.25 -9.75 11.44
CA SER A 165 12.59 -10.10 11.93
C SER A 165 13.65 -9.15 11.34
N ALA A 166 14.61 -8.73 12.19
CA ALA A 166 15.69 -7.82 11.79
C ALA A 166 16.79 -8.46 10.93
N ASP A 167 16.76 -9.78 10.76
CA ASP A 167 17.68 -10.55 9.92
C ASP A 167 17.09 -10.90 8.54
N GLN A 168 15.90 -10.41 8.21
CA GLN A 168 15.33 -10.62 6.88
C GLN A 168 16.18 -9.97 5.78
N PRO A 169 16.14 -10.49 4.53
CA PRO A 169 17.07 -10.09 3.47
C PRO A 169 17.05 -8.60 3.12
N ASP A 170 15.88 -7.97 3.14
CA ASP A 170 15.66 -6.55 2.83
C ASP A 170 14.92 -5.87 4.00
N PHE A 171 15.66 -5.66 5.09
CA PHE A 171 15.09 -5.02 6.27
C PHE A 171 14.82 -3.52 6.07
N THR A 172 15.48 -2.86 5.12
CA THR A 172 15.24 -1.45 4.82
C THR A 172 13.89 -1.23 4.15
N THR A 173 13.45 -2.16 3.29
CA THR A 173 12.06 -2.19 2.81
C THR A 173 11.06 -2.47 3.94
N ALA A 174 11.38 -3.35 4.89
CA ALA A 174 10.55 -3.55 6.09
C ALA A 174 10.42 -2.25 6.92
N ILE A 175 11.50 -1.49 7.08
CA ILE A 175 11.47 -0.17 7.74
C ILE A 175 10.59 0.83 6.98
N ARG A 176 10.68 0.89 5.64
CA ARG A 176 9.78 1.74 4.83
C ARG A 176 8.32 1.36 5.02
N PHE A 177 8.01 0.08 5.03
CA PHE A 177 6.65 -0.42 5.27
C PHE A 177 6.15 -0.03 6.67
N LEU A 178 6.95 -0.26 7.70
CA LEU A 178 6.61 0.18 9.07
C LEU A 178 6.41 1.70 9.15
N ASN A 179 7.21 2.49 8.44
CA ASN A 179 7.02 3.94 8.35
C ASN A 179 5.73 4.32 7.64
N ALA A 180 5.28 3.56 6.63
CA ALA A 180 3.97 3.77 6.01
C ALA A 180 2.85 3.56 7.04
N LEU A 181 2.95 2.52 7.87
CA LEU A 181 2.01 2.26 8.98
C LEU A 181 2.06 3.36 10.05
N ILE A 182 3.25 3.83 10.43
CA ILE A 182 3.41 4.89 11.45
C ILE A 182 2.79 6.20 10.96
N ARG A 183 2.92 6.51 9.66
CA ARG A 183 2.27 7.70 9.05
C ARG A 183 0.74 7.64 9.11
N THR A 184 0.16 6.45 9.19
CA THR A 184 -1.29 6.26 9.38
C THR A 184 -1.68 6.10 10.85
N GLY A 185 -0.72 6.26 11.78
CA GLY A 185 -0.97 6.23 13.22
C GLY A 185 -1.00 4.83 13.83
N VAL A 186 -0.57 3.80 13.09
CA VAL A 186 -0.38 2.46 13.64
C VAL A 186 0.78 2.46 14.62
N GLY A 187 0.54 1.89 15.80
CA GLY A 187 1.56 1.65 16.82
C GLY A 187 2.48 0.48 16.42
N VAL A 188 3.78 0.71 16.55
CA VAL A 188 4.85 -0.26 16.30
C VAL A 188 5.68 -0.40 17.57
N GLN A 189 6.18 -1.60 17.84
CA GLN A 189 7.11 -1.88 18.92
C GLN A 189 8.43 -2.42 18.37
N LYS A 190 9.53 -2.21 19.09
CA LYS A 190 10.86 -2.72 18.77
C LYS A 190 11.36 -3.62 19.90
N ALA A 191 11.89 -4.78 19.56
CA ALA A 191 12.52 -5.66 20.54
C ALA A 191 13.90 -5.10 20.97
N THR A 192 14.11 -4.92 22.27
CA THR A 192 15.38 -4.42 22.84
C THR A 192 16.42 -5.53 23.03
N SER A 193 15.99 -6.79 23.12
CA SER A 193 16.83 -7.99 23.14
C SER A 193 16.21 -9.12 22.30
N SER A 194 16.95 -10.20 22.09
CA SER A 194 16.42 -11.38 21.38
C SER A 194 15.30 -12.06 22.18
N PHE A 195 14.32 -12.62 21.49
CA PHE A 195 13.14 -13.24 22.11
C PHE A 195 12.61 -14.41 21.28
N THR A 196 11.78 -15.25 21.86
CA THR A 196 11.19 -16.42 21.18
C THR A 196 9.67 -16.35 21.19
N VAL A 197 9.03 -16.62 20.05
CA VAL A 197 7.57 -16.76 19.91
C VAL A 197 7.28 -17.97 19.06
N ALA A 198 6.35 -18.83 19.50
CA ALA A 198 5.98 -20.06 18.79
C ALA A 198 7.18 -20.96 18.39
N GLY A 199 8.21 -21.02 19.26
CA GLY A 199 9.42 -21.81 19.03
C GLY A 199 10.43 -21.21 18.05
N LYS A 200 10.15 -20.03 17.46
CA LYS A 200 11.08 -19.30 16.60
C LYS A 200 11.78 -18.18 17.38
N ASN A 201 13.11 -18.10 17.26
CA ASN A 201 13.92 -17.05 17.86
C ASN A 201 14.03 -15.84 16.91
N TYR A 202 13.94 -14.64 17.49
CA TYR A 202 14.02 -13.37 16.79
C TYR A 202 15.15 -12.51 17.39
N PRO A 203 15.99 -11.88 16.57
CA PRO A 203 17.08 -11.04 17.06
C PRO A 203 16.55 -9.72 17.65
N ALA A 204 17.36 -9.11 18.51
CA ALA A 204 17.15 -7.74 18.96
C ALA A 204 17.03 -6.79 17.74
N GLY A 205 16.19 -5.77 17.87
CA GLY A 205 15.87 -4.84 16.80
C GLY A 205 14.79 -5.32 15.83
N SER A 206 14.25 -6.52 16.00
CA SER A 206 13.03 -6.95 15.28
C SER A 206 11.84 -6.07 15.68
N TYR A 207 10.90 -5.88 14.77
CA TYR A 207 9.72 -5.05 15.00
C TYR A 207 8.47 -5.88 15.16
N ILE A 208 7.55 -5.38 15.98
CA ILE A 208 6.29 -6.03 16.32
C ILE A 208 5.16 -5.04 16.01
N VAL A 209 4.15 -5.52 15.28
CA VAL A 209 2.89 -4.80 15.06
C VAL A 209 1.78 -5.62 15.69
N LYS A 210 1.31 -5.18 16.86
CA LYS A 210 0.22 -5.84 17.58
C LYS A 210 -1.14 -5.45 17.01
N THR A 211 -2.13 -6.32 17.12
CA THR A 211 -3.50 -6.01 16.66
C THR A 211 -4.39 -5.41 17.75
N ASP A 212 -3.99 -5.43 19.01
CA ASP A 212 -4.73 -4.84 20.16
C ASP A 212 -4.57 -3.32 20.24
N GLN A 213 -4.80 -2.65 19.11
CA GLN A 213 -4.74 -1.20 18.97
C GLN A 213 -5.98 -0.66 18.24
N ALA A 214 -6.23 0.64 18.37
CA ALA A 214 -7.44 1.27 17.82
C ALA A 214 -7.57 1.04 16.30
N PHE A 215 -6.48 1.15 15.55
CA PHE A 215 -6.47 0.99 14.09
C PHE A 215 -6.24 -0.46 13.63
N ARG A 216 -6.67 -1.45 14.45
CA ARG A 216 -6.63 -2.88 14.13
C ARG A 216 -7.08 -3.21 12.70
N PRO A 217 -8.19 -2.67 12.17
CA PRO A 217 -8.63 -3.00 10.81
C PRO A 217 -7.56 -2.65 9.77
N HIS A 218 -6.90 -1.50 9.91
CA HIS A 218 -5.84 -1.10 8.99
C HIS A 218 -4.62 -2.02 9.09
N VAL A 219 -4.27 -2.45 10.31
CA VAL A 219 -3.20 -3.44 10.50
C VAL A 219 -3.53 -4.75 9.76
N LEU A 220 -4.73 -5.31 9.93
CA LEU A 220 -5.10 -6.54 9.22
C LEU A 220 -5.04 -6.35 7.70
N ASP A 221 -5.58 -5.24 7.20
CA ASP A 221 -5.62 -4.94 5.76
C ASP A 221 -4.23 -4.81 5.11
N MET A 222 -3.24 -4.33 5.87
CA MET A 222 -1.87 -4.15 5.39
C MET A 222 -1.00 -5.41 5.44
N PHE A 223 -1.41 -6.44 6.20
CA PHE A 223 -0.64 -7.67 6.38
C PHE A 223 -1.33 -8.94 5.83
N GLU A 224 -2.65 -9.00 5.84
CA GLU A 224 -3.41 -10.19 5.45
C GLU A 224 -3.72 -10.18 3.94
N PRO A 225 -3.87 -11.35 3.31
CA PRO A 225 -4.25 -11.44 1.91
C PRO A 225 -5.65 -10.87 1.67
N GLN A 226 -5.78 -10.05 0.62
CA GLN A 226 -7.08 -9.59 0.14
C GLN A 226 -7.88 -10.77 -0.45
N ASP A 227 -9.18 -10.74 -0.19
CA ASP A 227 -10.15 -11.73 -0.66
C ASP A 227 -11.35 -10.95 -1.25
N HIS A 228 -11.16 -10.39 -2.43
CA HIS A 228 -12.17 -9.53 -3.08
C HIS A 228 -13.44 -10.34 -3.43
N PRO A 229 -14.65 -9.80 -3.20
CA PRO A 229 -15.89 -10.49 -3.56
C PRO A 229 -16.02 -10.65 -5.07
N ASN A 230 -16.69 -11.70 -5.51
CA ASN A 230 -17.15 -11.78 -6.89
C ASN A 230 -18.41 -10.91 -7.03
N ASP A 231 -18.24 -9.70 -7.55
CA ASP A 231 -19.36 -8.78 -7.77
C ASP A 231 -20.11 -9.18 -9.04
N PHE A 232 -21.43 -9.34 -8.94
CA PHE A 232 -22.30 -9.65 -10.06
C PHE A 232 -23.44 -8.65 -10.14
N LYS A 233 -23.91 -8.35 -11.35
CA LYS A 233 -25.06 -7.42 -11.54
C LYS A 233 -26.35 -7.92 -10.89
N TYR A 234 -26.49 -9.23 -10.76
CA TYR A 234 -27.54 -9.97 -10.06
C TYR A 234 -27.04 -11.41 -9.85
N GLU A 235 -27.73 -12.21 -9.03
CA GLU A 235 -27.36 -13.60 -8.77
C GLU A 235 -27.29 -14.42 -10.08
N GLY A 236 -26.13 -15.00 -10.38
CA GLY A 236 -25.87 -15.73 -11.64
C GLY A 236 -25.64 -14.86 -12.88
N GLY A 237 -25.62 -13.53 -12.74
CA GLY A 237 -25.37 -12.59 -13.83
C GLY A 237 -23.88 -12.47 -14.21
N PRO A 238 -23.54 -11.59 -15.17
CA PRO A 238 -22.15 -11.36 -15.55
C PRO A 238 -21.36 -10.67 -14.41
N PRO A 239 -20.06 -10.98 -14.28
CA PRO A 239 -19.21 -10.34 -13.27
C PRO A 239 -19.03 -8.85 -13.59
N VAL A 240 -18.91 -8.07 -12.53
CA VAL A 240 -18.56 -6.65 -12.59
C VAL A 240 -17.05 -6.55 -12.40
N ALA A 241 -16.36 -6.03 -13.42
CA ALA A 241 -14.94 -5.76 -13.30
C ALA A 241 -14.70 -4.72 -12.18
N PRO A 242 -13.68 -4.91 -11.33
CA PRO A 242 -13.31 -3.91 -10.34
C PRO A 242 -12.96 -2.61 -11.06
N TYR A 243 -13.47 -1.49 -10.55
CA TYR A 243 -13.18 -0.17 -11.13
C TYR A 243 -11.72 0.24 -10.89
N ASP A 244 -11.20 0.01 -9.68
CA ASP A 244 -9.81 0.32 -9.28
C ASP A 244 -9.00 -0.97 -9.06
N ALA A 245 -8.53 -1.21 -7.82
CA ALA A 245 -7.67 -2.34 -7.46
C ALA A 245 -8.46 -3.46 -6.76
N ALA A 246 -8.27 -4.70 -7.22
CA ALA A 246 -8.77 -5.92 -6.56
C ALA A 246 -7.78 -6.53 -5.56
N GLY A 247 -6.59 -5.95 -5.40
CA GLY A 247 -5.58 -6.38 -4.42
C GLY A 247 -4.57 -5.28 -4.11
N TRP A 248 -4.27 -5.07 -2.82
CA TRP A 248 -3.40 -3.98 -2.36
C TRP A 248 -2.65 -4.28 -1.04
N THR A 249 -2.50 -5.53 -0.62
CA THR A 249 -1.80 -5.82 0.65
C THR A 249 -0.35 -5.33 0.59
N LEU A 250 -0.07 -4.20 1.27
CA LEU A 250 1.18 -3.47 1.09
C LEU A 250 2.40 -4.30 1.52
N ALA A 251 2.27 -5.12 2.57
CA ALA A 251 3.34 -6.04 2.98
C ALA A 251 3.75 -6.99 1.84
N TYR A 252 2.80 -7.45 1.02
CA TYR A 252 3.08 -8.34 -0.10
C TYR A 252 3.61 -7.59 -1.32
N LEU A 253 3.05 -6.42 -1.64
CA LEU A 253 3.55 -5.57 -2.72
C LEU A 253 5.01 -5.15 -2.48
N MET A 254 5.38 -4.93 -1.22
CA MET A 254 6.74 -4.60 -0.81
C MET A 254 7.61 -5.83 -0.50
N ASN A 255 7.08 -7.05 -0.68
CA ASN A 255 7.78 -8.32 -0.40
C ASN A 255 8.37 -8.39 1.03
N VAL A 256 7.73 -7.76 2.00
CA VAL A 256 8.13 -7.74 3.41
C VAL A 256 7.99 -9.14 3.99
N LYS A 257 9.01 -9.61 4.71
CA LYS A 257 8.94 -10.88 5.44
C LYS A 257 8.48 -10.63 6.87
N PHE A 258 7.44 -11.37 7.26
CA PHE A 258 6.86 -11.30 8.59
C PHE A 258 6.29 -12.65 9.00
N ASP A 259 6.20 -12.87 10.30
CA ASP A 259 5.51 -14.00 10.88
C ASP A 259 4.16 -13.55 11.46
N ARG A 260 3.10 -14.24 11.04
CA ARG A 260 1.74 -14.04 11.53
C ARG A 260 1.53 -14.85 12.80
N ILE A 261 1.26 -14.18 13.93
CA ILE A 261 1.12 -14.83 15.24
C ILE A 261 -0.33 -14.84 15.66
N LEU A 262 -0.87 -16.03 15.93
CA LEU A 262 -2.28 -16.23 16.29
C LEU A 262 -2.55 -16.23 17.80
N ASP A 263 -1.54 -16.55 18.61
CA ASP A 263 -1.68 -16.56 20.06
C ASP A 263 -1.19 -15.25 20.66
N ASN A 264 -1.57 -14.97 21.91
CA ASN A 264 -0.94 -13.86 22.62
C ASN A 264 0.56 -14.13 22.81
N PHE A 265 1.37 -13.09 22.74
CA PHE A 265 2.82 -13.19 22.89
C PHE A 265 3.37 -11.92 23.52
N ASP A 266 4.43 -12.02 24.31
CA ASP A 266 5.07 -10.86 24.93
C ASP A 266 6.58 -11.02 24.81
N GLY A 267 7.30 -9.94 25.12
CA GLY A 267 8.74 -9.93 25.01
C GLY A 267 9.33 -8.60 25.48
N PRO A 268 10.64 -8.41 25.30
CA PRO A 268 11.35 -7.18 25.65
C PRO A 268 11.05 -6.09 24.62
N PHE A 269 9.77 -5.73 24.48
CA PHE A 269 9.29 -4.82 23.45
C PHE A 269 9.15 -3.42 24.01
N GLU A 270 9.74 -2.46 23.32
CA GLU A 270 9.58 -1.04 23.59
C GLU A 270 8.70 -0.42 22.52
N LYS A 271 7.72 0.40 22.94
CA LYS A 271 6.83 1.08 22.00
C LYS A 271 7.56 2.24 21.34
N VAL A 272 7.50 2.28 20.01
CA VAL A 272 7.96 3.45 19.24
C VAL A 272 6.97 4.59 19.51
N PRO A 273 7.42 5.80 19.88
CA PRO A 273 6.54 6.95 20.04
C PRO A 273 5.66 7.20 18.82
N TYR A 274 4.43 7.63 19.04
CA TYR A 274 3.48 7.84 17.94
C TYR A 274 4.00 8.88 16.95
N GLY A 275 3.96 8.52 15.66
CA GLY A 275 4.43 9.37 14.57
C GLY A 275 5.96 9.42 14.40
N GLU A 276 6.74 8.80 15.29
CA GLU A 276 8.19 8.76 15.15
C GLU A 276 8.60 7.77 14.06
N LEU A 277 9.19 8.30 12.99
CA LEU A 277 9.66 7.49 11.88
C LEU A 277 10.93 6.72 12.25
N LEU A 278 10.92 5.45 11.91
CA LEU A 278 12.05 4.55 12.04
C LEU A 278 13.13 4.94 11.04
N LYS A 279 14.38 4.86 11.50
CA LYS A 279 15.56 4.98 10.65
C LYS A 279 16.23 3.63 10.54
N ALA A 280 16.56 3.22 9.33
CA ALA A 280 17.44 2.07 9.16
C ALA A 280 18.82 2.43 9.71
N THR A 281 19.31 1.69 10.69
CA THR A 281 20.63 1.93 11.28
C THR A 281 21.68 1.24 10.40
N PRO A 282 22.59 1.99 9.75
CA PRO A 282 23.68 1.38 9.00
C PRO A 282 24.53 0.52 9.92
N LYS A 283 24.88 -0.69 9.49
CA LYS A 283 25.89 -1.50 10.17
C LYS A 283 27.28 -1.04 9.72
N PRO A 284 28.31 -1.11 10.58
CA PRO A 284 29.68 -0.84 10.17
C PRO A 284 30.05 -1.66 8.94
N LEU A 285 30.74 -1.03 7.98
CA LEU A 285 31.22 -1.74 6.80
C LEU A 285 32.17 -2.88 7.20
N PRO A 286 32.00 -4.07 6.60
CA PRO A 286 32.83 -5.21 6.93
C PRO A 286 34.26 -5.00 6.41
N SER A 287 35.25 -5.57 7.11
CA SER A 287 36.63 -5.62 6.61
C SER A 287 36.76 -6.70 5.53
N GLY A 288 37.45 -6.40 4.44
CA GLY A 288 37.68 -7.34 3.34
C GLY A 288 38.22 -6.66 2.08
N SER A 289 38.43 -7.46 1.03
CA SER A 289 38.91 -6.99 -0.29
C SER A 289 37.87 -6.18 -1.08
N GLY A 290 36.59 -6.29 -0.71
CA GLY A 290 35.50 -5.57 -1.34
C GLY A 290 34.17 -5.78 -0.63
N TYR A 291 33.18 -5.02 -1.08
CA TYR A 291 31.82 -4.99 -0.58
C TYR A 291 30.88 -5.66 -1.57
N VAL A 292 30.00 -6.52 -1.07
CA VAL A 292 28.93 -7.13 -1.85
C VAL A 292 27.60 -6.54 -1.40
N LEU A 293 26.86 -5.98 -2.37
CA LEU A 293 25.55 -5.38 -2.21
C LEU A 293 24.53 -6.26 -2.95
N SER A 294 23.49 -6.71 -2.25
CA SER A 294 22.46 -7.58 -2.83
C SER A 294 21.53 -6.83 -3.77
N ALA A 295 21.23 -7.36 -4.94
CA ALA A 295 20.20 -6.80 -5.82
C ALA A 295 18.76 -6.98 -5.29
N ALA A 296 18.58 -7.75 -4.21
CA ALA A 296 17.28 -7.90 -3.57
C ALA A 296 16.88 -6.69 -2.71
N ALA A 297 17.82 -5.79 -2.39
CA ALA A 297 17.55 -4.57 -1.64
C ALA A 297 17.56 -3.36 -2.59
N ASN A 298 16.51 -2.56 -2.57
CA ASN A 298 16.41 -1.40 -3.46
C ASN A 298 17.51 -0.36 -3.18
N GLU A 299 17.93 -0.20 -1.93
CA GLU A 299 19.00 0.71 -1.52
C GLU A 299 20.34 0.40 -2.18
N SER A 300 20.56 -0.84 -2.65
CA SER A 300 21.75 -1.19 -3.40
C SER A 300 21.86 -0.39 -4.69
N PHE A 301 20.74 -0.10 -5.36
CA PHE A 301 20.74 0.66 -6.61
C PHE A 301 21.09 2.13 -6.37
N LEU A 302 20.54 2.73 -5.31
CA LEU A 302 20.92 4.09 -4.90
C LEU A 302 22.42 4.16 -4.56
N ALA A 303 22.92 3.21 -3.76
CA ALA A 303 24.33 3.18 -3.38
C ALA A 303 25.26 2.98 -4.58
N VAL A 304 24.87 2.12 -5.53
CA VAL A 304 25.63 1.90 -6.75
C VAL A 304 25.68 3.18 -7.60
N ASN A 305 24.57 3.89 -7.74
CA ASN A 305 24.55 5.16 -8.47
C ASN A 305 25.44 6.22 -7.80
N GLU A 306 25.41 6.33 -6.46
CA GLU A 306 26.32 7.22 -5.73
C GLU A 306 27.79 6.81 -5.86
N LEU A 307 28.09 5.51 -5.82
CA LEU A 307 29.44 4.99 -6.04
C LEU A 307 29.96 5.31 -7.43
N LEU A 308 29.15 5.08 -8.47
CA LEU A 308 29.51 5.35 -9.85
C LEU A 308 29.68 6.85 -10.11
N LYS A 309 28.77 7.68 -9.59
CA LYS A 309 28.86 9.16 -9.66
C LYS A 309 30.11 9.67 -8.93
N GLY A 310 30.43 9.06 -7.80
CA GLY A 310 31.69 9.31 -7.12
C GLY A 310 32.90 8.92 -7.96
N GLY A 311 32.77 7.96 -8.89
CA GLY A 311 33.84 7.40 -9.71
C GLY A 311 34.54 6.21 -9.06
N SER A 312 33.82 5.45 -8.23
CA SER A 312 34.27 4.14 -7.71
C SER A 312 34.01 3.06 -8.76
N GLU A 313 34.82 2.00 -8.75
CA GLU A 313 34.53 0.84 -9.59
C GLU A 313 33.40 0.01 -9.00
N VAL A 314 32.44 -0.36 -9.83
CA VAL A 314 31.38 -1.30 -9.47
C VAL A 314 31.31 -2.39 -10.52
N TYR A 315 31.07 -3.62 -10.06
CA TYR A 315 30.92 -4.79 -10.91
C TYR A 315 29.60 -5.49 -10.61
N ARG A 316 28.95 -6.05 -11.64
CA ARG A 316 27.76 -6.90 -11.51
C ARG A 316 28.17 -8.37 -11.54
N ASN A 317 27.72 -9.14 -10.56
CA ASN A 317 27.81 -10.59 -10.57
C ASN A 317 26.72 -11.15 -11.51
N THR A 318 27.14 -11.90 -12.53
CA THR A 318 26.20 -12.48 -13.51
C THR A 318 25.43 -13.69 -12.98
N ALA A 319 25.89 -14.30 -11.87
CA ALA A 319 25.25 -15.49 -11.31
C ALA A 319 23.98 -15.16 -10.49
N ASP A 320 24.01 -14.10 -9.69
CA ASP A 320 22.94 -13.74 -8.76
C ASP A 320 22.49 -12.27 -8.86
N GLY A 321 23.12 -11.48 -9.72
CA GLY A 321 22.84 -10.06 -9.87
C GLY A 321 23.37 -9.18 -8.74
N SER A 322 24.08 -9.69 -7.74
CA SER A 322 24.70 -8.83 -6.72
C SER A 322 25.71 -7.85 -7.34
N PHE A 323 25.98 -6.76 -6.64
CA PHE A 323 27.04 -5.83 -7.01
C PHE A 323 28.27 -6.08 -6.14
N TYR A 324 29.45 -6.00 -6.75
CA TYR A 324 30.75 -6.05 -6.08
C TYR A 324 31.48 -4.71 -6.25
N VAL A 325 31.97 -4.17 -5.14
CA VAL A 325 32.70 -2.89 -5.09
C VAL A 325 34.06 -3.15 -4.43
N PRO A 326 35.19 -2.96 -5.12
CA PRO A 326 36.51 -3.10 -4.51
C PRO A 326 36.68 -2.17 -3.30
N ALA A 327 37.29 -2.67 -2.24
CA ALA A 327 37.52 -1.89 -1.04
C ALA A 327 38.52 -0.76 -1.33
N SER A 328 38.10 0.48 -1.11
CA SER A 328 38.92 1.69 -1.25
C SER A 328 38.46 2.75 -0.27
N THR A 329 39.33 3.71 0.07
CA THR A 329 38.96 4.86 0.94
C THR A 329 37.75 5.61 0.40
N LYS A 330 37.66 5.73 -0.92
CA LYS A 330 36.57 6.38 -1.64
C LYS A 330 35.25 5.60 -1.52
N ALA A 331 35.27 4.30 -1.81
CA ALA A 331 34.08 3.46 -1.68
C ALA A 331 33.58 3.42 -0.23
N LYS A 332 34.50 3.32 0.74
CA LYS A 332 34.18 3.42 2.18
C LYS A 332 33.49 4.74 2.50
N SER A 333 34.10 5.87 2.13
CA SER A 333 33.55 7.19 2.39
C SER A 333 32.15 7.37 1.81
N ILE A 334 31.86 6.84 0.62
CA ILE A 334 30.53 6.93 0.00
C ILE A 334 29.53 6.02 0.72
N LEU A 335 29.92 4.78 1.05
CA LEU A 335 29.03 3.81 1.70
C LEU A 335 28.77 4.13 3.19
N ASP A 336 29.69 4.80 3.87
CA ASP A 336 29.58 5.22 5.28
C ASP A 336 28.82 6.54 5.47
N LYS A 337 28.50 7.26 4.39
CA LYS A 337 27.79 8.54 4.48
C LYS A 337 26.39 8.35 5.07
N ALA A 338 26.23 8.84 6.29
CA ALA A 338 24.98 8.75 7.05
C ALA A 338 23.78 9.41 6.32
N GLU A 339 24.03 10.46 5.54
CA GLU A 339 23.00 11.18 4.75
C GLU A 339 22.30 10.30 3.72
N HIS A 340 22.97 9.25 3.22
CA HIS A 340 22.37 8.34 2.26
C HIS A 340 21.48 7.27 2.91
N GLY A 341 21.59 7.07 4.23
CA GLY A 341 20.69 6.22 4.99
C GLY A 341 20.54 4.79 4.46
N PHE A 342 21.54 4.26 3.74
CA PHE A 342 21.39 3.04 2.93
C PHE A 342 20.84 1.87 3.74
N GLY A 343 21.25 1.71 5.00
CA GLY A 343 20.69 0.78 5.99
C GLY A 343 20.73 -0.72 5.63
N MET A 344 21.08 -1.05 4.39
CA MET A 344 21.08 -2.38 3.81
C MET A 344 22.26 -3.20 4.31
N ARG A 345 22.10 -4.52 4.27
CA ARG A 345 23.16 -5.44 4.63
C ARG A 345 24.25 -5.45 3.54
N ILE A 346 25.43 -4.95 3.89
CA ILE A 346 26.66 -5.08 3.10
C ILE A 346 27.51 -6.18 3.71
N VAL A 347 28.01 -7.10 2.88
CA VAL A 347 28.92 -8.17 3.32
C VAL A 347 30.28 -8.02 2.64
N ALA A 348 31.35 -8.50 3.31
CA ALA A 348 32.65 -8.58 2.67
C ALA A 348 32.66 -9.72 1.66
N GLY A 349 33.35 -9.52 0.54
CA GLY A 349 33.52 -10.54 -0.48
C GLY A 349 34.74 -10.31 -1.36
N SER A 350 35.07 -11.32 -2.15
CA SER A 350 36.04 -11.23 -3.24
C SER A 350 35.32 -10.92 -4.56
N LYS A 351 36.07 -10.44 -5.55
CA LYS A 351 35.54 -10.18 -6.89
C LYS A 351 35.01 -11.49 -7.49
N PRO A 352 33.73 -11.56 -7.92
CA PRO A 352 33.20 -12.76 -8.57
C PRO A 352 33.97 -13.11 -9.85
N ALA A 353 34.14 -14.41 -10.12
CA ALA A 353 34.90 -14.88 -11.28
C ALA A 353 34.34 -14.38 -12.63
N LYS A 354 33.01 -14.25 -12.73
CA LYS A 354 32.30 -13.72 -13.91
C LYS A 354 31.68 -12.35 -13.65
N ALA A 355 32.43 -11.48 -12.99
CA ALA A 355 32.00 -10.10 -12.70
C ALA A 355 32.18 -9.19 -13.93
N VAL A 356 31.12 -8.46 -14.29
CA VAL A 356 31.13 -7.48 -15.39
C VAL A 356 31.24 -6.09 -14.80
N LYS A 357 32.24 -5.29 -15.22
CA LYS A 357 32.34 -3.89 -14.78
C LYS A 357 31.15 -3.10 -15.33
N ILE A 358 30.49 -2.31 -14.48
CA ILE A 358 29.37 -1.47 -14.89
C ILE A 358 29.75 0.01 -14.87
N ALA A 359 29.03 0.79 -15.67
CA ALA A 359 29.15 2.24 -15.78
C ALA A 359 27.75 2.87 -15.79
N PRO A 360 27.61 4.17 -15.44
CA PRO A 360 26.35 4.89 -15.62
C PRO A 360 25.84 4.78 -17.07
N SER A 361 24.54 4.56 -17.22
CA SER A 361 23.88 4.59 -18.53
C SER A 361 23.35 5.98 -18.84
N ARG A 362 23.36 6.37 -20.11
CA ARG A 362 22.68 7.56 -20.63
C ARG A 362 21.22 7.23 -20.86
N ILE A 363 20.38 7.59 -19.90
CA ILE A 363 18.96 7.20 -19.88
C ILE A 363 18.11 8.36 -20.41
N ALA A 364 17.17 8.05 -21.31
CA ALA A 364 16.11 8.97 -21.67
C ALA A 364 14.74 8.45 -21.22
N ILE A 365 13.84 9.36 -20.83
CA ILE A 365 12.42 9.09 -20.56
C ILE A 365 11.60 9.89 -21.58
N TRP A 366 10.73 9.22 -22.33
CA TRP A 366 9.84 9.92 -23.26
C TRP A 366 8.61 10.48 -22.54
N ASP A 367 8.40 11.79 -22.70
CA ASP A 367 7.20 12.53 -22.29
C ASP A 367 6.44 13.18 -23.47
N THR A 368 5.22 13.64 -23.21
CA THR A 368 4.38 14.38 -24.16
C THR A 368 4.25 15.85 -23.78
N TYR A 369 3.98 16.72 -24.76
CA TYR A 369 3.66 18.11 -24.48
C TYR A 369 2.32 18.21 -23.75
N GLY A 370 2.30 18.92 -22.62
CA GLY A 370 1.18 18.89 -21.67
C GLY A 370 1.37 17.91 -20.51
N GLY A 371 2.39 17.04 -20.59
CA GLY A 371 2.83 16.15 -19.52
C GLY A 371 2.10 14.80 -19.48
N SER A 372 2.85 13.75 -19.16
CA SER A 372 2.35 12.40 -18.91
C SER A 372 2.50 12.06 -17.43
N MET A 373 1.41 11.58 -16.81
CA MET A 373 1.43 11.12 -15.42
C MET A 373 2.42 9.96 -15.23
N ASP A 374 2.46 9.02 -16.18
CA ASP A 374 3.33 7.84 -16.12
C ASP A 374 4.81 8.25 -16.20
N SER A 375 5.14 9.19 -17.10
CA SER A 375 6.48 9.78 -17.20
C SER A 375 6.89 10.42 -15.87
N GLY A 376 5.98 11.18 -15.25
CA GLY A 376 6.20 11.81 -13.95
C GLY A 376 6.52 10.81 -12.84
N TRP A 377 5.81 9.69 -12.76
CA TRP A 377 6.06 8.64 -11.76
C TRP A 377 7.40 7.93 -11.97
N ILE A 378 7.75 7.59 -13.22
CA ILE A 378 9.05 6.97 -13.52
C ILE A 378 10.19 7.93 -13.20
N ARG A 379 10.05 9.21 -13.58
CA ARG A 379 11.00 10.25 -13.24
C ARG A 379 11.18 10.38 -11.72
N PHE A 380 10.09 10.41 -10.96
CA PHE A 380 10.15 10.48 -9.50
C PHE A 380 10.96 9.30 -8.92
N ILE A 381 10.71 8.07 -9.38
CA ILE A 381 11.49 6.88 -8.95
C ILE A 381 12.97 7.05 -9.32
N MET A 382 13.28 7.46 -10.54
CA MET A 382 14.67 7.66 -10.98
C MET A 382 15.38 8.72 -10.12
N GLU A 383 14.71 9.81 -9.78
CA GLU A 383 15.20 10.84 -8.87
C GLU A 383 15.43 10.28 -7.46
N GLN A 384 14.53 9.46 -6.91
CA GLN A 384 14.71 8.84 -5.59
C GLN A 384 15.91 7.88 -5.53
N TYR A 385 16.28 7.25 -6.64
CA TYR A 385 17.41 6.31 -6.74
C TYR A 385 18.63 6.91 -7.43
N HIS A 386 18.63 8.22 -7.70
CA HIS A 386 19.74 8.98 -8.29
C HIS A 386 20.20 8.45 -9.66
N PHE A 387 19.26 8.00 -10.49
CA PHE A 387 19.52 7.78 -11.91
C PHE A 387 19.55 9.11 -12.65
N ASP A 388 20.55 9.31 -13.50
CA ASP A 388 20.67 10.50 -14.35
C ASP A 388 19.89 10.29 -15.66
N ALA A 389 18.61 10.67 -15.64
CA ALA A 389 17.70 10.48 -16.75
C ALA A 389 17.28 11.81 -17.37
N THR A 390 17.35 11.88 -18.70
CA THR A 390 16.94 13.05 -19.48
C THR A 390 15.52 12.85 -20.01
N VAL A 391 14.62 13.79 -19.72
CA VAL A 391 13.30 13.79 -20.36
C VAL A 391 13.44 14.26 -21.81
N ILE A 392 12.88 13.49 -22.74
CA ILE A 392 12.91 13.79 -24.18
C ILE A 392 11.48 13.83 -24.75
N TYR A 393 11.34 14.53 -25.88
CA TYR A 393 10.06 14.72 -26.57
C TYR A 393 10.13 14.18 -28.00
N PRO A 394 8.99 14.05 -28.71
CA PRO A 394 8.98 13.52 -30.08
C PRO A 394 10.01 14.17 -31.03
N PRO A 395 10.21 15.51 -31.03
CA PRO A 395 11.22 16.12 -31.89
C PRO A 395 12.67 15.69 -31.60
N ASP A 396 12.98 15.23 -30.38
CA ASP A 396 14.33 14.76 -30.04
C ASP A 396 14.57 13.33 -30.55
N ILE A 397 13.50 12.54 -30.65
CA ILE A 397 13.48 11.21 -31.26
C ILE A 397 13.62 11.35 -32.79
N ASP A 398 12.80 12.23 -33.40
CA ASP A 398 12.76 12.44 -34.85
C ASP A 398 14.08 12.95 -35.43
N LYS A 399 14.86 13.72 -34.65
CA LYS A 399 16.21 14.18 -35.03
C LYS A 399 17.21 13.03 -35.23
N GLY A 400 16.94 11.82 -34.74
CA GLY A 400 17.81 10.67 -34.88
C GLY A 400 19.10 10.73 -34.05
N SER A 401 20.08 9.89 -34.44
CA SER A 401 21.34 9.64 -33.71
C SER A 401 21.11 9.21 -32.25
N LEU A 402 20.05 8.43 -32.00
CA LEU A 402 19.62 8.08 -30.65
C LEU A 402 20.65 7.23 -29.91
N LYS A 403 21.27 6.26 -30.60
CA LYS A 403 22.32 5.39 -30.04
C LYS A 403 23.56 6.17 -29.60
N ASP A 404 23.84 7.28 -30.28
CA ASP A 404 24.97 8.15 -29.95
C ASP A 404 24.68 9.05 -28.74
N LYS A 405 23.42 9.18 -28.32
CA LYS A 405 22.98 10.02 -27.20
C LYS A 405 22.57 9.22 -25.97
N TYR A 406 21.92 8.08 -26.18
CA TYR A 406 21.29 7.29 -25.13
C TYR A 406 21.64 5.82 -25.26
N ASP A 407 21.80 5.17 -24.11
CA ASP A 407 21.98 3.72 -24.04
C ASP A 407 20.61 3.02 -23.86
N VAL A 408 19.68 3.70 -23.19
CA VAL A 408 18.31 3.23 -22.94
C VAL A 408 17.34 4.40 -23.10
N ILE A 409 16.22 4.14 -23.78
CA ILE A 409 15.08 5.06 -23.85
C ILE A 409 13.87 4.33 -23.26
N VAL A 410 13.22 4.95 -22.27
CA VAL A 410 12.03 4.43 -21.59
C VAL A 410 10.79 5.04 -22.23
N PHE A 411 9.95 4.18 -22.77
CA PHE A 411 8.65 4.51 -23.36
C PHE A 411 7.57 4.16 -22.34
N VAL A 412 6.65 5.08 -22.08
CA VAL A 412 5.52 4.87 -21.15
C VAL A 412 4.20 5.11 -21.88
N ASP A 413 3.16 4.36 -21.52
CA ASP A 413 1.88 4.35 -22.23
C ASP A 413 1.29 5.76 -22.39
N GLY A 414 1.16 6.54 -21.31
CA GLY A 414 0.60 7.90 -21.36
C GLY A 414 1.38 8.92 -22.22
N SER A 415 2.56 8.56 -22.72
CA SER A 415 3.38 9.40 -23.60
C SER A 415 3.33 8.99 -25.08
N ILE A 416 2.87 7.77 -25.40
CA ILE A 416 2.76 7.28 -26.78
C ILE A 416 1.38 7.68 -27.31
N PRO A 417 1.29 8.43 -28.43
CA PRO A 417 0.01 8.73 -29.06
C PRO A 417 -0.75 7.44 -29.41
N ALA A 418 -2.05 7.41 -29.07
CA ALA A 418 -2.94 6.27 -29.31
C ALA A 418 -3.17 5.96 -30.80
#